data_AF-A0A316IJQ8-F1
#
_entry.id   AF-A0A316IJQ8-F1
#
_cell.length_a   1.000
_cell.length_b   1.000
_cell.length_c   1.000
_cell.angle_alpha   90.00
_cell.angle_beta   90.00
_cell.angle_gamma   90.00
#
_symmetry.space_group_name_H-M   'P 1'
#
loop_
_entity.id
_entity.type
_entity.pdbx_description
1 polymer ?
#
loop_
_entity_poly.entity_id
_entity_poly.type
_entity_poly.pdbx_seq_one_letter_code
_entity_poly.pdbx_strand_id
1 'polypeptide(L)' 'MLVLTQWGDRWAVDSPVLVRRHSCGRPVQVDLVCYHCGQPVTHDTIQAELA' A
#
# COMPACT_ATOMS: atom_id res chain seq x y z
N MET A 1 -5.47 -6.54 -4.06
CA MET A 1 -5.62 -5.59 -5.20
C MET A 1 -5.29 -4.14 -4.85
N LEU A 2 -5.79 -3.57 -3.74
CA LEU A 2 -5.61 -2.14 -3.44
C LEU A 2 -4.14 -1.67 -3.37
N VAL A 3 -3.24 -2.47 -2.76
CA VAL A 3 -1.81 -2.15 -2.66
C VAL A 3 -1.13 -2.07 -4.04
N LEU A 4 -1.42 -2.99 -4.95
CA LEU A 4 -0.85 -2.98 -6.31
C LEU A 4 -1.36 -1.78 -7.13
N THR A 5 -2.63 -1.40 -6.97
CA THR A 5 -3.16 -0.19 -7.60
C THR A 5 -2.44 1.06 -7.09
N GLN A 6 -2.26 1.20 -5.77
CA GLN A 6 -1.55 2.33 -5.19
C GLN A 6 -0.07 2.39 -5.63
N TRP A 7 0.59 1.24 -5.80
CA TRP A 7 1.92 1.19 -6.39
C TRP A 7 1.91 1.68 -7.86
N GLY A 8 0.96 1.20 -8.67
CA GLY A 8 0.83 1.60 -10.07
C GLY A 8 0.52 3.10 -10.23
N ASP A 9 -0.41 3.63 -9.44
CA ASP A 9 -0.75 5.05 -9.41
C ASP A 9 0.46 5.94 -9.06
N ARG A 10 1.42 5.41 -8.29
CA ARG A 10 2.61 6.14 -7.88
C ARG A 10 3.75 6.09 -8.91
N TRP A 11 3.88 5.00 -9.66
CA TRP A 11 5.09 4.72 -10.44
C TRP A 11 4.85 4.40 -11.92
N ALA A 12 3.64 4.05 -12.32
CA ALA A 12 3.36 3.52 -13.66
C ALA A 12 2.47 4.44 -14.53
N VAL A 13 1.84 5.47 -13.94
CA VAL A 13 0.96 6.42 -14.64
C VAL A 13 1.16 7.83 -14.12
N ASP A 14 0.90 8.84 -14.94
CA ASP A 14 0.97 10.26 -14.53
C ASP A 14 -0.25 10.69 -13.70
N SER A 15 -1.38 10.01 -13.88
CA SER A 15 -2.63 10.28 -13.15
C SER A 15 -3.43 8.99 -12.93
N PRO A 16 -4.07 8.81 -11.75
CA PRO A 16 -4.93 7.67 -11.50
C PRO A 16 -6.12 7.61 -12.45
N VAL A 17 -6.38 6.43 -13.04
CA VAL A 17 -7.55 6.18 -13.91
C VAL A 17 -8.82 5.94 -13.09
N LEU A 18 -8.70 5.42 -11.87
CA LEU A 18 -9.81 5.11 -10.97
C LEU A 18 -9.48 5.49 -9.53
N VAL A 19 -10.24 6.42 -8.96
CA VAL A 19 -10.12 6.79 -7.54
C VAL A 19 -11.17 6.05 -6.72
N ARG A 20 -10.71 5.18 -5.81
CA ARG A 20 -11.57 4.51 -4.83
C ARG A 20 -11.70 5.38 -3.59
N ARG A 21 -12.93 5.57 -3.10
CA ARG A 21 -13.20 6.31 -1.87
C ARG A 21 -13.67 5.39 -0.77
N HIS A 22 -13.16 5.62 0.43
CA HIS A 22 -13.69 5.00 1.63
C HIS A 22 -15.07 5.59 1.98
N SER A 23 -15.84 4.92 2.84
CA SER A 23 -17.15 5.41 3.30
C SER A 23 -17.07 6.78 4.00
N CYS A 24 -15.90 7.17 4.50
CA CYS A 24 -15.65 8.52 5.03
C CYS A 24 -15.47 9.61 3.94
N GLY A 25 -15.59 9.27 2.66
CA GLY A 25 -15.49 10.19 1.52
C GLY A 25 -14.06 10.47 1.03
N ARG A 26 -13.05 10.05 1.79
CA ARG A 26 -11.62 10.24 1.43
C ARG A 26 -11.14 9.16 0.45
N PRO A 27 -10.18 9.46 -0.43
CA PRO A 27 -9.50 8.44 -1.23
C PRO A 27 -8.91 7.34 -0.33
N VAL A 28 -9.00 6.09 -0.77
CA VAL A 28 -8.39 4.98 -0.06
C VAL A 28 -6.87 5.09 -0.19
N GLN A 29 -6.18 5.05 0.94
CA GLN A 29 -4.74 4.80 1.02
C GLN A 29 -4.51 3.55 1.86
N VAL A 30 -3.55 2.73 1.47
CA VAL A 30 -3.21 1.47 2.14
C VAL A 30 -1.83 1.58 2.76
N ASP A 31 -1.75 1.26 4.03
CA ASP A 31 -0.49 1.06 4.75
C ASP A 31 -0.16 -0.42 4.84
N LEU A 32 1.12 -0.77 4.65
CA LEU A 32 1.65 -2.09 4.92
C LEU A 32 2.10 -2.14 6.37
N VAL A 33 1.49 -3.00 7.17
CA VAL A 33 1.81 -3.17 8.59
C VAL A 33 2.08 -4.64 8.92
N CYS A 34 2.94 -4.88 9.90
CA CYS A 34 3.19 -6.22 10.41
C CYS A 34 1.95 -6.68 11.18
N TYR A 35 1.41 -7.85 10.82
CA TYR A 35 0.21 -8.37 11.49
C TYR A 35 0.42 -8.61 13.00
N HIS A 36 1.64 -8.98 13.39
CA HIS A 36 1.95 -9.32 14.78
C HIS A 36 2.08 -8.09 15.69
N CYS A 37 2.84 -7.06 15.27
CA CYS A 37 3.12 -5.90 16.12
C CYS A 37 2.37 -4.62 15.70
N GLY A 38 1.67 -4.62 14.57
CA GLY A 38 0.95 -3.47 14.02
C GLY A 38 1.84 -2.35 13.50
N GLN A 39 3.16 -2.48 13.55
CA GLN A 39 4.09 -1.46 13.08
C GLN A 39 4.19 -1.42 11.55
N PRO A 40 4.48 -0.26 10.95
CA PRO A 40 4.70 -0.15 9.52
C PRO A 40 5.83 -1.06 9.03
N VAL A 41 5.59 -1.68 7.88
CA VAL A 41 6.59 -2.46 7.16
C VAL A 41 7.26 -1.56 6.13
N THR A 42 8.56 -1.39 6.28
CA THR A 42 9.44 -0.69 5.35
C THR A 42 10.54 -1.63 4.87
N HIS A 43 11.31 -1.21 3.87
CA HIS A 43 12.47 -1.97 3.38
C HIS A 43 13.47 -2.29 4.50
N ASP A 44 13.65 -1.39 5.47
CA ASP A 44 14.67 -1.53 6.51
C ASP A 44 14.19 -2.37 7.71
N THR A 45 12.89 -2.64 7.79
CA THR A 45 12.28 -3.43 8.87
C THR A 45 11.99 -4.88 8.46
N ILE A 46 12.45 -5.31 7.28
CA ILE A 46 12.24 -6.67 6.77
C ILE A 46 13.57 -7.35 6.44
N GLN A 47 13.61 -8.66 6.65
CA GLN A 47 14.74 -9.53 6.32
C GLN A 47 14.21 -10.71 5.52
N ALA A 48 14.91 -11.05 4.44
CA ALA A 48 14.60 -12.21 3.61
C ALA A 48 15.51 -13.37 4.02
N GLU A 49 14.91 -14.54 4.26
CA GLU A 49 15.61 -15.78 4.60
C GLU A 49 15.17 -16.88 3.63
N LEU A 50 16.09 -17.82 3.32
CA LEU A 50 15.74 -19.00 2.53
C LEU A 50 15.09 -20.04 3.44
N ALA A 51 14.02 -20.66 2.95
CA ALA A 51 13.29 -21.72 3.64
C ALA A 51 13.89 -23.10 3.38
#